data_AF-A0A4R8PSP2-F1
#
_entry.id   AF-A0A4R8PSP2-F1
#
_cell.length_a   1.000
_cell.length_b   1.000
_cell.length_c   1.000
_cell.angle_alpha   90.00
_cell.angle_beta   90.00
_cell.angle_gamma   90.00
#
_symmetry.space_group_name_H-M   'P 1'
#
loop_
_entity.id
_entity.type
_entity.pdbx_description
1 polymer ?
#
loop_
_entity_poly.entity_id
_entity_poly.type
_entity_poly.pdbx_seq_one_letter_code
_entity_poly.pdbx_strand_id
1 'polypeptide(L)'
;MASGKSMPFSSLHPNPTGGRKPRNLGAFIARVQAERGFRNVTENSLKQEVADRKNGFTQVPEEPTCTADGDDEADPTDAVAARVEVLRNIDIAHNAALMTLDFVSLLLSKESPAQAGVTLSLQLREWTGIGTLGIAKREDNDEQKQRDADRAKDNRDISLGWALIDIYKTKDSADKAASHLSKEIEREERYWGEVLAVHQAGWSMCRLPAERHTLGVKLGFAEV
;
A
#
# COMPACT_ATOMS: atom_id res chain seq x y z
N MET A 1 30.75 -39.75 18.50
CA MET A 1 31.48 -39.23 17.34
C MET A 1 30.48 -38.82 16.27
N ALA A 2 30.65 -37.62 15.72
CA ALA A 2 29.67 -36.93 14.90
C ALA A 2 29.48 -37.56 13.52
N SER A 3 28.23 -37.76 13.09
CA SER A 3 27.88 -38.00 11.69
C SER A 3 27.13 -36.77 11.19
N GLY A 4 27.84 -35.94 10.43
CA GLY A 4 27.41 -34.62 9.99
C GLY A 4 26.22 -34.67 9.03
N LYS A 5 25.21 -33.87 9.34
CA LYS A 5 24.13 -33.45 8.43
C LYS A 5 24.76 -32.59 7.33
N SER A 6 24.77 -33.08 6.09
CA SER A 6 25.21 -32.30 4.92
C SER A 6 24.21 -31.18 4.64
N MET A 7 24.67 -29.93 4.72
CA MET A 7 23.89 -28.75 4.32
C MET A 7 23.77 -28.68 2.79
N PRO A 8 22.62 -28.27 2.24
CA PRO A 8 22.34 -28.41 0.81
C PRO A 8 22.76 -27.20 -0.02
N PHE A 9 23.91 -26.55 0.22
CA PHE A 9 24.39 -25.48 -0.69
C PHE A 9 25.92 -25.38 -0.68
N SER A 10 26.60 -26.32 -1.34
CA SER A 10 28.01 -26.14 -1.73
C SER A 10 28.31 -26.95 -2.99
N SER A 11 27.91 -26.41 -4.13
CA SER A 11 28.54 -26.72 -5.41
C SER A 11 28.16 -25.64 -6.43
N LEU A 12 29.16 -24.96 -6.99
CA LEU A 12 29.06 -24.04 -8.14
C LEU A 12 28.76 -24.79 -9.45
N HIS A 13 27.88 -25.80 -9.40
CA HIS A 13 27.31 -26.38 -10.60
C HIS A 13 26.16 -25.48 -11.07
N PRO A 14 26.02 -25.21 -12.38
CA PRO A 14 24.85 -24.53 -12.89
C PRO A 14 23.62 -25.30 -12.42
N ASN A 15 22.69 -24.60 -11.77
CA ASN A 15 21.49 -25.19 -11.20
C ASN A 15 20.80 -26.00 -12.32
N PRO A 16 20.62 -27.33 -12.18
CA PRO A 16 20.06 -28.13 -13.25
C PRO A 16 18.67 -27.56 -13.55
N THR A 17 18.52 -26.96 -14.74
CA THR A 17 17.24 -26.53 -15.29
C THR A 17 16.47 -27.77 -15.76
N GLY A 18 16.28 -28.74 -14.85
CA GLY A 18 15.38 -29.85 -15.05
C GLY A 18 14.02 -29.29 -15.44
N GLY A 19 13.51 -29.74 -16.58
CA GLY A 19 12.37 -29.16 -17.27
C GLY A 19 11.27 -28.77 -16.29
N ARG A 20 10.97 -27.47 -16.24
CA ARG A 20 9.93 -26.84 -15.41
C ARG A 20 8.54 -27.29 -15.86
N LYS A 21 8.27 -28.59 -15.79
CA LYS A 21 6.92 -29.14 -15.85
C LYS A 21 6.30 -28.87 -14.48
N PRO A 22 5.17 -28.16 -14.40
CA PRO A 22 4.52 -27.90 -13.14
C PRO A 22 4.14 -29.22 -12.47
N ARG A 23 4.50 -29.38 -11.19
CA ARG A 23 4.20 -30.59 -10.41
C ARG A 23 2.71 -30.71 -10.05
N ASN A 24 1.97 -29.60 -10.12
CA ASN A 24 0.55 -29.53 -9.76
C ASN A 24 -0.20 -28.69 -10.81
N LEU A 25 -1.44 -29.09 -11.12
CA LEU A 25 -2.34 -28.38 -12.01
C LEU A 25 -2.53 -26.92 -11.58
N GLY A 26 -2.64 -26.62 -10.28
CA GLY A 26 -2.74 -25.24 -9.80
C GLY A 26 -1.53 -24.37 -10.18
N ALA A 27 -0.32 -24.94 -10.13
CA ALA A 27 0.89 -24.24 -10.56
C ALA A 27 0.95 -24.08 -12.09
N PHE A 28 0.37 -25.00 -12.85
CA PHE A 28 0.24 -24.86 -14.30
C PHE A 28 -0.76 -23.76 -14.66
N ILE A 29 -1.92 -23.76 -14.02
CA ILE A 29 -2.97 -22.76 -14.26
C ILE A 29 -2.45 -21.36 -13.92
N ALA A 30 -1.82 -21.18 -12.76
CA ALA A 30 -1.24 -19.90 -12.36
C ALA A 30 -0.17 -19.42 -13.36
N ARG A 31 0.66 -20.34 -13.87
CA ARG A 31 1.68 -20.02 -14.87
C ARG A 31 1.08 -19.61 -16.21
N VAL A 32 0.13 -20.38 -16.74
CA VAL A 32 -0.53 -20.07 -18.02
C VAL A 32 -1.32 -18.77 -17.91
N GLN A 33 -1.94 -18.51 -16.76
CA GLN A 33 -2.63 -17.27 -16.47
C GLN A 33 -1.68 -16.06 -16.44
N ALA A 34 -0.46 -16.22 -15.92
CA ALA A 34 0.57 -15.19 -15.91
C ALA A 34 1.24 -14.98 -17.27
N GLU A 35 1.40 -16.03 -18.08
CA GLU A 35 2.05 -15.95 -19.40
C GLU A 35 1.13 -15.37 -20.48
N ARG A 36 -0.15 -15.79 -20.55
CA ARG A 36 -1.05 -15.42 -21.67
C ARG A 36 -2.52 -15.23 -21.28
N GLY A 37 -2.94 -15.72 -20.11
CA GLY A 37 -4.35 -15.78 -19.73
C GLY A 37 -5.14 -16.84 -20.54
N PHE A 38 -6.34 -17.21 -20.07
CA PHE A 38 -7.14 -18.26 -20.72
C PHE A 38 -8.20 -17.73 -21.70
N ARG A 39 -8.49 -16.43 -21.70
CA ARG A 39 -9.66 -15.87 -22.41
C ARG A 39 -9.57 -15.95 -23.93
N ASN A 40 -8.38 -15.85 -24.49
CA ASN A 40 -8.17 -15.82 -25.95
C ASN A 40 -7.60 -17.14 -26.51
N VAL A 41 -7.52 -18.19 -25.68
CA VAL A 41 -6.89 -19.46 -26.04
C VAL A 41 -7.95 -20.40 -26.61
N THR A 42 -7.93 -20.59 -27.93
CA THR A 42 -8.76 -21.60 -28.62
C THR A 42 -7.89 -22.78 -29.10
N GLU A 43 -8.47 -23.97 -29.18
CA GLU A 43 -7.75 -25.19 -29.59
C GLU A 43 -7.11 -25.04 -30.98
N ASN A 44 -7.81 -24.38 -31.90
CA ASN A 44 -7.33 -24.14 -33.26
C ASN A 44 -6.11 -23.20 -33.29
N SER A 45 -6.13 -22.13 -32.48
CA SER A 45 -5.00 -21.20 -32.35
C SER A 45 -3.76 -21.90 -31.78
N LEU A 46 -3.92 -22.76 -30.77
CA LEU A 46 -2.83 -23.54 -30.20
C LEU A 46 -2.24 -24.55 -31.19
N LYS A 47 -3.09 -25.23 -31.97
CA LYS A 47 -2.63 -26.18 -33.00
C LYS A 47 -1.81 -25.49 -34.07
N GLN A 48 -2.21 -24.29 -34.47
CA GLN A 48 -1.50 -23.47 -35.44
C GLN A 48 -0.13 -23.03 -34.89
N GLU A 49 -0.08 -22.50 -33.67
CA GLU A 49 1.18 -22.09 -33.02
C GLU A 49 2.16 -23.26 -32.82
N VAL A 50 1.66 -24.45 -32.47
CA VAL A 50 2.50 -25.65 -32.34
C VAL A 50 3.06 -26.09 -33.71
N ALA A 51 2.29 -25.91 -34.79
CA ALA A 51 2.75 -26.20 -36.15
C ALA A 51 3.81 -25.18 -36.60
N ASP A 52 3.59 -23.89 -36.34
CA ASP A 52 4.52 -22.81 -36.68
C ASP A 52 5.85 -22.96 -35.93
N ARG A 53 5.78 -23.33 -34.64
CA ARG A 53 6.96 -23.63 -33.82
C ARG A 53 7.74 -24.86 -34.28
N LYS A 54 7.07 -25.89 -34.81
CA LYS A 54 7.71 -27.08 -35.40
C LYS A 54 8.38 -26.79 -36.74
N ASN A 55 7.84 -25.85 -37.50
CA ASN A 55 8.38 -25.43 -38.79
C ASN A 55 9.50 -24.37 -38.65
N GLY A 56 9.95 -24.06 -37.43
CA GLY A 56 11.02 -23.10 -37.17
C GLY A 56 10.61 -21.64 -37.39
N PHE A 57 9.34 -21.37 -37.69
CA PHE A 57 8.83 -20.03 -37.88
C PHE A 57 8.38 -19.49 -36.52
N THR A 58 9.27 -18.75 -35.86
CA THR A 58 8.90 -17.99 -34.67
C THR A 58 8.30 -16.67 -35.16
N GLN A 59 7.03 -16.69 -35.59
CA GLN A 59 6.27 -15.45 -35.60
C GLN A 59 6.11 -15.05 -34.14
N VAL A 60 6.88 -14.06 -33.71
CA VAL A 60 6.47 -13.20 -32.61
C VAL A 60 5.21 -12.53 -33.14
N PRO A 61 4.00 -12.88 -32.67
CA PRO A 61 2.86 -12.04 -32.96
C PRO A 61 3.25 -10.69 -32.38
N GLU A 62 3.31 -9.65 -33.21
CA GLU A 62 3.27 -8.30 -32.68
C GLU A 62 2.02 -8.27 -31.81
N GLU A 63 2.24 -8.24 -30.50
CA GLU A 63 1.19 -7.88 -29.57
C GLU A 63 0.62 -6.57 -30.11
N PRO A 64 -0.71 -6.38 -30.12
CA PRO A 64 -1.21 -5.02 -30.26
C PRO A 64 -0.53 -4.27 -29.14
N THR A 65 0.44 -3.42 -29.49
CA THR A 65 1.02 -2.44 -28.60
C THR A 65 -0.17 -1.68 -28.08
N CYS A 66 -0.64 -2.08 -26.89
CA CYS A 66 -1.39 -1.20 -26.03
C CYS A 66 -0.43 -0.03 -25.89
N THR A 67 -0.67 1.02 -26.66
CA THR A 67 -0.17 2.34 -26.38
C THR A 67 -0.73 2.67 -25.02
N ALA A 68 0.01 2.24 -23.99
CA ALA A 68 -0.01 2.85 -22.68
C ALA A 68 0.54 4.25 -22.94
N ASP A 69 -0.33 5.13 -23.45
CA ASP A 69 -0.26 6.53 -23.09
C ASP A 69 -0.25 6.52 -21.57
N GLY A 70 0.92 6.75 -21.01
CA GLY A 70 1.13 6.89 -19.59
C GLY A 70 0.47 8.16 -19.11
N ASP A 71 -0.85 8.13 -18.95
CA ASP A 71 -1.42 8.69 -17.74
C ASP A 71 -1.07 7.68 -16.65
N ASP A 72 -0.11 8.05 -15.78
CA ASP A 72 0.07 7.44 -14.46
C ASP A 72 -1.19 7.70 -13.60
N GLU A 73 -2.34 7.21 -14.05
CA GLU A 73 -3.42 6.78 -13.17
C GLU A 73 -2.85 5.55 -12.47
N ALA A 74 -2.30 5.76 -11.28
CA ALA A 74 -1.90 4.68 -10.40
C ALA A 74 -3.00 3.61 -10.44
N ASP A 75 -2.67 2.44 -10.98
CA ASP A 75 -3.52 1.23 -10.96
C ASP A 75 -4.31 1.26 -9.65
N PRO A 76 -5.66 1.23 -9.66
CA PRO A 76 -6.45 1.44 -8.45
C PRO A 76 -5.93 0.45 -7.42
N THR A 77 -5.15 0.94 -6.45
CA THR A 77 -4.54 0.08 -5.46
C THR A 77 -5.69 -0.68 -4.88
N ASP A 78 -5.67 -2.01 -5.01
CA ASP A 78 -6.75 -2.85 -4.53
C ASP A 78 -7.12 -2.33 -3.14
N ALA A 79 -8.32 -1.75 -3.01
CA ALA A 79 -8.69 -1.03 -1.79
C ALA A 79 -8.60 -1.96 -0.57
N VAL A 80 -8.72 -3.26 -0.81
CA VAL A 80 -8.48 -4.31 0.17
C VAL A 80 -7.00 -4.40 0.55
N ALA A 81 -6.08 -4.41 -0.40
CA ALA A 81 -4.64 -4.43 -0.15
C ALA A 81 -4.18 -3.18 0.63
N ALA A 82 -4.60 -1.98 0.21
CA ALA A 82 -4.29 -0.73 0.92
C ALA A 82 -4.85 -0.74 2.35
N ARG A 83 -6.06 -1.25 2.55
CA ARG A 83 -6.65 -1.42 3.88
C ARG A 83 -5.85 -2.39 4.76
N VAL A 84 -5.42 -3.52 4.21
CA VAL A 84 -4.62 -4.51 4.94
C VAL A 84 -3.28 -3.90 5.38
N GLU A 85 -2.63 -3.12 4.51
CA GLU A 85 -1.39 -2.43 4.85
C GLU A 85 -1.57 -1.43 6.01
N VAL A 86 -2.63 -0.62 5.96
CA VAL A 86 -2.97 0.32 7.03
C VAL A 86 -3.19 -0.39 8.36
N LEU A 87 -3.98 -1.48 8.37
CA LEU A 87 -4.21 -2.28 9.57
C LEU A 87 -2.91 -2.85 10.14
N ARG A 88 -2.04 -3.37 9.28
CA ARG A 88 -0.71 -3.88 9.69
C ARG A 88 0.12 -2.80 10.37
N ASN A 89 0.14 -1.58 9.81
CA ASN A 89 0.90 -0.47 10.38
C ASN A 89 0.30 -0.01 11.73
N ILE A 90 -1.04 -0.02 11.85
CA ILE A 90 -1.74 0.25 13.12
C ILE A 90 -1.36 -0.78 14.19
N ASP A 91 -1.35 -2.07 13.85
CA ASP A 91 -1.00 -3.13 14.81
C ASP A 91 0.43 -2.98 15.33
N ILE A 92 1.39 -2.63 14.44
CA ILE A 92 2.77 -2.38 14.82
C ILE A 92 2.86 -1.19 15.78
N ALA A 93 2.20 -0.07 15.46
CA ALA A 93 2.19 1.12 16.30
C ALA A 93 1.51 0.86 17.65
N HIS A 94 0.42 0.09 17.65
CA HIS A 94 -0.32 -0.30 18.85
C HIS A 94 0.55 -1.14 19.78
N ASN A 95 1.22 -2.16 19.25
CA ASN A 95 2.14 -2.99 20.03
C ASN A 95 3.29 -2.17 20.63
N ALA A 96 3.86 -1.24 19.85
CA ALA A 96 4.89 -0.33 20.37
C ALA A 96 4.36 0.56 21.51
N ALA A 97 3.14 1.08 21.37
CA ALA A 97 2.49 1.88 22.41
C ALA A 97 2.16 1.07 23.68
N LEU A 98 1.77 -0.20 23.54
CA LEU A 98 1.54 -1.07 24.69
C LEU A 98 2.85 -1.40 25.42
N MET A 99 3.94 -1.65 24.70
CA MET A 99 5.25 -1.86 25.31
C MET A 99 5.74 -0.62 26.07
N THR A 100 5.53 0.59 25.53
CA THR A 100 5.90 1.82 26.24
C THR A 100 5.00 2.09 27.43
N LEU A 101 3.70 1.79 27.33
CA LEU A 101 2.76 1.85 28.45
C LEU A 101 3.19 0.91 29.58
N ASP A 102 3.59 -0.32 29.27
CA ASP A 102 4.10 -1.28 30.24
C ASP A 102 5.39 -0.78 30.91
N PHE A 103 6.32 -0.19 30.13
CA PHE A 103 7.56 0.38 30.66
C PHE A 103 7.30 1.55 31.64
N VAL A 104 6.43 2.48 31.27
CA VAL A 104 6.04 3.61 32.12
C VAL A 104 5.27 3.13 33.35
N SER A 105 4.40 2.13 33.18
CA SER A 105 3.65 1.54 34.29
C SER A 105 4.60 0.86 35.28
N LEU A 106 5.63 0.14 34.81
CA LEU A 106 6.66 -0.43 35.69
C LEU A 106 7.42 0.65 36.47
N LEU A 107 7.76 1.78 35.84
CA LEU A 107 8.40 2.91 36.53
C LEU A 107 7.49 3.52 37.61
N LEU A 108 6.21 3.76 37.28
CA LEU A 108 5.25 4.34 38.22
C LEU A 108 4.87 3.38 39.35
N SER A 109 4.93 2.08 39.11
CA SER A 109 4.51 1.06 40.07
C SER A 109 5.28 1.06 41.40
N LYS A 110 6.45 1.71 41.43
CA LYS A 110 7.23 1.96 42.65
C LYS A 110 6.60 3.01 43.56
N GLU A 111 6.02 4.06 42.99
CA GLU A 111 5.43 5.20 43.73
C GLU A 111 3.92 5.05 43.91
N SER A 112 3.21 4.55 42.88
CA SER A 112 1.75 4.42 42.86
C SER A 112 1.29 3.02 42.37
N PRO A 113 1.50 1.97 43.19
CA PRO A 113 1.24 0.58 42.79
C PRO A 113 -0.22 0.30 42.43
N ALA A 114 -1.18 1.00 43.05
CA ALA A 114 -2.61 0.82 42.78
C ALA A 114 -3.02 1.31 41.38
N GLN A 115 -2.41 2.40 40.88
CA GLN A 115 -2.73 2.95 39.56
C GLN A 115 -1.97 2.22 38.46
N ALA A 116 -0.66 2.00 38.66
CA ALA A 116 0.17 1.30 37.70
C ALA A 116 -0.21 -0.18 37.52
N GLY A 117 -0.75 -0.82 38.57
CA GLY A 117 -1.18 -2.22 38.50
C GLY A 117 -2.39 -2.46 37.58
N VAL A 118 -3.11 -1.42 37.18
CA VAL A 118 -4.28 -1.51 36.27
C VAL A 118 -3.86 -1.34 34.81
N THR A 119 -2.84 -0.53 34.54
CA THR A 119 -2.35 -0.25 33.17
C THR A 119 -1.30 -1.23 32.69
N LEU A 120 -0.69 -1.97 33.62
CA LEU A 120 0.37 -2.92 33.34
C LEU A 120 -0.21 -4.27 32.89
N SER A 121 0.37 -4.85 31.83
CA SER A 121 -0.06 -6.13 31.29
C SER A 121 0.10 -7.28 32.30
N LEU A 122 -0.94 -8.11 32.45
CA LEU A 122 -0.97 -9.17 33.46
C LEU A 122 0.22 -10.14 33.32
N GLN A 123 0.58 -10.51 32.09
CA GLN A 123 1.70 -11.40 31.80
C GLN A 123 3.02 -10.83 32.32
N LEU A 124 3.27 -9.54 32.09
CA LEU A 124 4.49 -8.88 32.55
C LEU A 124 4.49 -8.75 34.08
N ARG A 125 3.33 -8.44 34.68
CA ARG A 125 3.17 -8.37 36.14
C ARG A 125 3.56 -9.69 36.81
N GLU A 126 3.12 -10.81 36.25
CA GLU A 126 3.39 -12.15 36.78
C GLU A 126 4.86 -12.54 36.64
N TRP A 127 5.51 -12.11 35.55
CA TRP A 127 6.92 -12.45 35.29
C TRP A 127 7.92 -11.59 36.06
N THR A 128 7.70 -10.26 36.10
CA THR A 128 8.68 -9.33 36.68
C THR A 128 8.27 -8.82 38.06
N GLY A 129 7.00 -8.88 38.41
CA GLY A 129 6.47 -8.19 39.58
C GLY A 129 6.36 -6.67 39.38
N ILE A 130 5.93 -5.98 40.42
CA ILE A 130 5.74 -4.52 40.49
C ILE A 130 7.00 -3.87 41.11
N GLY A 131 7.38 -2.69 40.64
CA GLY A 131 8.41 -1.85 41.25
C GLY A 131 9.84 -2.19 40.82
N THR A 132 10.02 -2.87 39.69
CA THR A 132 11.32 -3.35 39.20
C THR A 132 12.20 -2.25 38.61
N LEU A 133 11.60 -1.18 38.09
CA LEU A 133 12.32 -0.07 37.48
C LEU A 133 12.35 1.15 38.42
N GLY A 134 13.43 1.92 38.34
CA GLY A 134 13.62 3.14 39.10
C GLY A 134 14.34 4.21 38.28
N ILE A 135 14.07 5.47 38.59
CA ILE A 135 14.73 6.61 37.97
C ILE A 135 15.89 7.03 38.86
N ALA A 136 17.10 7.07 38.30
CA ALA A 136 18.27 7.59 38.97
C ALA A 136 18.78 8.83 38.23
N LYS A 137 19.09 9.89 38.96
CA LYS A 137 19.80 11.03 38.39
C LYS A 137 21.20 10.57 38.01
N ARG A 138 21.53 10.70 36.74
CA ARG A 138 22.88 10.41 36.23
C ARG A 138 23.79 11.61 36.49
N GLU A 139 24.99 11.35 37.00
CA GLU A 139 26.06 12.35 37.02
C GLU A 139 26.85 12.24 35.72
N ASP A 140 26.80 13.30 34.92
CA ASP A 140 27.48 13.33 33.62
C ASP A 140 28.85 14.00 33.75
N ASN A 141 29.89 13.29 33.28
CA ASN A 141 31.23 13.85 33.11
C ASN A 141 31.24 14.88 31.96
N ASP A 142 32.20 15.80 31.95
CA ASP A 142 32.23 16.89 30.96
C ASP A 142 32.40 16.38 29.51
N GLU A 143 33.14 15.29 29.30
CA GLU A 143 33.20 14.63 27.99
C GLU A 143 31.84 14.08 27.52
N GLN A 144 31.01 13.60 28.45
CA GLN A 144 29.69 13.06 28.13
C GLN A 144 28.73 14.20 27.77
N LYS A 145 28.77 15.31 28.50
CA LYS A 145 28.01 16.53 28.18
C LYS A 145 28.36 17.05 26.79
N GLN A 146 29.64 17.03 26.42
CA GLN A 146 30.07 17.43 25.09
C GLN A 146 29.49 16.51 24.00
N ARG A 147 29.58 15.18 24.18
CA ARG A 147 28.97 14.20 23.26
C ARG A 147 27.45 14.39 23.12
N ASP A 148 26.76 14.64 24.22
CA ASP A 148 25.31 14.83 24.21
C ASP A 148 24.93 16.18 23.57
N ALA A 149 25.75 17.22 23.73
CA ALA A 149 25.57 18.50 23.05
C ALA A 149 25.77 18.38 21.53
N ASP A 150 26.76 17.61 21.09
CA ASP A 150 27.01 17.36 19.67
C ASP A 150 25.90 16.51 19.05
N ARG A 151 25.46 15.43 19.73
CA ARG A 151 24.26 14.67 19.33
C ARG A 151 23.01 15.52 19.27
N ALA A 152 22.84 16.47 20.19
CA ALA A 152 21.71 17.37 20.19
C ALA A 152 21.77 18.37 19.02
N LYS A 153 22.95 18.74 18.50
CA LYS A 153 23.07 19.53 17.27
C LYS A 153 22.70 18.67 16.06
N ASP A 154 23.28 17.48 15.95
CA ASP A 154 23.00 16.55 14.84
C ASP A 154 21.49 16.22 14.77
N ASN A 155 20.86 15.92 15.90
CA ASN A 155 19.42 15.67 15.96
C ASN A 155 18.58 16.88 15.54
N ARG A 156 19.03 18.11 15.86
CA ARG A 156 18.35 19.32 15.41
C ARG A 156 18.45 19.45 13.89
N ASP A 157 19.63 19.25 13.33
CA ASP A 157 19.83 19.34 11.88
C ASP A 157 19.03 18.28 11.13
N ILE A 158 18.98 17.06 11.65
CA ILE A 158 18.12 15.99 11.13
C ILE A 158 16.65 16.39 11.21
N SER A 159 16.19 16.91 12.35
CA SER A 159 14.79 17.32 12.53
C SER A 159 14.38 18.44 11.59
N LEU A 160 15.28 19.38 11.32
CA LEU A 160 15.09 20.45 10.34
C LEU A 160 14.99 19.85 8.93
N GLY A 161 15.89 18.93 8.58
CA GLY A 161 15.85 18.21 7.31
C GLY A 161 14.53 17.49 7.07
N TRP A 162 14.00 16.81 8.09
CA TRP A 162 12.69 16.15 8.02
C TRP A 162 11.55 17.15 7.84
N ALA A 163 11.54 18.25 8.60
CA ALA A 163 10.54 19.30 8.46
C ALA A 163 10.55 19.90 7.05
N LEU A 164 11.73 20.12 6.47
CA LEU A 164 11.86 20.63 5.10
C LEU A 164 11.32 19.64 4.08
N ILE A 165 11.66 18.36 4.21
CA ILE A 165 11.15 17.29 3.35
C ILE A 165 9.61 17.24 3.41
N ASP A 166 9.03 17.38 4.59
CA ASP A 166 7.57 17.36 4.74
C ASP A 166 6.89 18.60 4.15
N ILE A 167 7.52 19.78 4.20
CA ILE A 167 7.07 20.97 3.47
C ILE A 167 7.10 20.72 1.96
N TYR A 168 8.13 20.07 1.42
CA TYR A 168 8.17 19.73 0.00
C TYR A 168 7.10 18.71 -0.39
N LYS A 169 6.91 17.66 0.41
CA LYS A 169 5.84 16.68 0.17
C LYS A 169 4.46 17.31 0.19
N THR A 170 4.19 18.19 1.15
CA THR A 170 2.89 18.88 1.26
C THR A 170 2.67 19.82 0.09
N LYS A 171 3.69 20.58 -0.33
CA LYS A 171 3.67 21.37 -1.57
C LYS A 171 3.34 20.50 -2.78
N ASP A 172 4.07 19.41 -3.00
CA ASP A 172 3.85 18.52 -4.14
C ASP A 172 2.45 17.90 -4.12
N SER A 173 1.94 17.54 -2.94
CA SER A 173 0.58 17.03 -2.78
C SER A 173 -0.49 18.10 -3.09
N ALA A 174 -0.24 19.36 -2.72
CA ALA A 174 -1.12 20.48 -3.02
C ALA A 174 -1.11 20.81 -4.51
N ASP A 175 0.07 20.80 -5.15
CA ASP A 175 0.22 21.02 -6.59
C ASP A 175 -0.50 19.90 -7.38
N LYS A 176 -0.38 18.64 -6.94
CA LYS A 176 -1.15 17.51 -7.50
C LYS A 176 -2.66 17.68 -7.31
N ALA A 177 -3.12 18.00 -6.11
CA ALA A 177 -4.53 18.21 -5.82
C ALA A 177 -5.12 19.38 -6.63
N ALA A 178 -4.36 20.48 -6.80
CA ALA A 178 -4.76 21.61 -7.62
C ALA A 178 -4.89 21.21 -9.10
N SER A 179 -3.93 20.45 -9.63
CA SER A 179 -4.00 19.96 -11.02
C SER A 179 -5.19 19.02 -11.23
N HIS A 180 -5.49 18.14 -10.26
CA HIS A 180 -6.63 17.24 -10.31
C HIS A 180 -7.95 18.02 -10.25
N LEU A 181 -8.06 19.01 -9.34
CA LEU A 181 -9.25 19.84 -9.23
C LEU A 181 -9.47 20.69 -10.49
N SER A 182 -8.41 21.19 -11.12
CA SER A 182 -8.51 21.90 -12.40
C SER A 182 -9.12 21.01 -13.49
N LYS A 183 -8.66 19.76 -13.60
CA LYS A 183 -9.24 18.79 -14.53
C LYS A 183 -10.72 18.50 -14.22
N GLU A 184 -11.08 18.42 -12.95
CA GLU A 184 -12.48 18.19 -12.54
C GLU A 184 -13.38 19.40 -12.83
N ILE A 185 -12.87 20.63 -12.61
CA ILE A 185 -13.58 21.87 -12.99
C ILE A 185 -13.84 21.90 -14.49
N GLU A 186 -12.88 21.51 -15.33
CA GLU A 186 -13.10 21.44 -16.79
C GLU A 186 -14.18 20.42 -17.17
N ARG A 187 -14.28 19.30 -16.46
CA ARG A 187 -15.35 18.29 -16.65
C ARG A 187 -16.71 18.83 -16.21
N GLU A 188 -16.75 19.49 -15.06
CA GLU A 188 -17.96 20.14 -14.56
C GLU A 188 -18.42 21.27 -15.48
N GLU A 189 -17.52 22.08 -16.02
CA GLU A 189 -17.86 23.14 -16.96
C GLU A 189 -18.51 22.57 -18.23
N ARG A 190 -17.96 21.47 -18.78
CA ARG A 190 -18.58 20.76 -19.91
C ARG A 190 -19.96 20.22 -19.55
N TYR A 191 -20.08 19.55 -18.41
CA TYR A 191 -21.36 19.01 -17.93
C TYR A 191 -22.41 20.11 -17.74
N TRP A 192 -22.07 21.21 -17.07
CA TRP A 192 -23.00 22.32 -16.87
C TRP A 192 -23.33 23.05 -18.17
N GLY A 193 -22.39 23.11 -19.12
CA GLY A 193 -22.64 23.62 -20.47
C GLY A 193 -23.71 22.80 -21.21
N GLU A 194 -23.63 21.47 -21.15
CA GLU A 194 -24.63 20.56 -21.72
C GLU A 194 -25.99 20.69 -21.02
N VAL A 195 -25.99 20.75 -19.68
CA VAL A 195 -27.21 20.98 -18.90
C VAL A 195 -27.85 22.31 -19.32
N LEU A 196 -27.10 23.40 -19.45
CA LEU A 196 -27.64 24.68 -19.91
C LEU A 196 -28.23 24.60 -21.33
N ALA A 197 -27.58 23.88 -22.24
CA ALA A 197 -28.08 23.69 -23.61
C ALA A 197 -29.44 22.95 -23.62
N VAL A 198 -29.58 21.90 -22.80
CA VAL A 198 -30.84 21.16 -22.65
C VAL A 198 -31.94 22.03 -22.03
N HIS A 199 -31.59 22.90 -21.08
CA HIS A 199 -32.55 23.83 -20.47
C HIS A 199 -33.07 24.85 -21.48
N GLN A 200 -32.16 25.42 -22.29
CA GLN A 200 -32.50 26.38 -23.35
C GLN A 200 -33.35 25.75 -24.46
N ALA A 201 -33.15 24.45 -24.73
CA ALA A 201 -34.01 23.69 -25.63
C ALA A 201 -35.42 23.40 -25.05
N GLY A 202 -35.72 23.84 -23.83
CA GLY A 202 -37.06 23.81 -23.23
C GLY A 202 -37.41 22.52 -22.49
N TRP A 203 -36.43 21.64 -22.24
CA TRP A 203 -36.67 20.36 -21.55
C TRP A 203 -36.72 20.54 -20.03
N SER A 204 -37.64 19.85 -19.37
CA SER A 204 -37.75 19.87 -17.90
C SER A 204 -36.77 18.89 -17.25
N MET A 205 -36.06 19.35 -16.23
CA MET A 205 -35.02 18.59 -15.51
C MET A 205 -35.45 18.26 -14.09
N CYS A 206 -35.02 17.11 -13.57
CA CYS A 206 -35.29 16.67 -12.20
C CYS A 206 -34.07 15.93 -11.62
N ARG A 207 -33.91 15.96 -10.29
CA ARG A 207 -32.88 15.16 -9.61
C ARG A 207 -33.29 13.69 -9.56
N LEU A 208 -32.37 12.78 -9.85
CA LEU A 208 -32.63 11.34 -9.76
C LEU A 208 -32.60 10.86 -8.31
N PRO A 209 -33.57 10.03 -7.87
CA PRO A 209 -33.56 9.47 -6.51
C PRO A 209 -32.40 8.50 -6.25
N ALA A 210 -31.99 7.73 -7.26
CA ALA A 210 -30.90 6.76 -7.18
C ALA A 210 -29.51 7.43 -7.23
N GLU A 211 -29.39 8.51 -7.99
CA GLU A 211 -28.16 9.29 -8.16
C GLU A 211 -28.41 10.74 -7.76
N ARG A 212 -28.23 11.03 -6.48
CA ARG A 212 -28.52 12.38 -5.93
C ARG A 212 -27.65 13.49 -6.52
N HIS A 213 -26.49 13.13 -7.07
CA HIS A 213 -25.51 14.05 -7.62
C HIS A 213 -25.68 14.28 -9.13
N THR A 214 -26.60 13.57 -9.79
CA THR A 214 -26.82 13.65 -11.25
C THR A 214 -28.20 14.27 -11.55
N LEU A 215 -28.29 15.06 -12.62
CA LEU A 215 -29.57 15.59 -13.14
C LEU A 215 -30.10 14.70 -14.27
N GLY A 216 -31.40 14.41 -14.24
CA GLY A 216 -32.11 13.71 -15.30
C GLY A 216 -33.06 14.61 -16.07
N VAL A 217 -33.27 14.31 -17.34
CA VAL A 217 -34.27 14.97 -18.19
C VAL A 217 -35.56 14.17 -18.14
N LYS A 218 -36.69 14.84 -17.93
CA LYS A 218 -38.01 14.20 -18.05
C LYS A 218 -38.36 14.06 -19.53
N LEU A 219 -38.24 12.83 -20.05
CA LEU A 219 -38.80 12.43 -21.34
C LEU A 219 -40.21 11.86 -21.12
N GLY A 220 -41.22 12.60 -21.57
CA GLY A 220 -42.62 12.19 -21.52
C GLY A 220 -43.51 13.24 -22.18
N PHE A 221 -44.44 12.79 -23.02
CA PHE A 221 -45.44 13.66 -23.62
C PHE A 221 -46.31 14.29 -22.53
N ALA A 222 -46.65 15.57 -22.68
CA ALA A 222 -47.77 16.14 -21.94
C ALA A 222 -49.02 15.35 -22.34
N GLU A 223 -49.44 14.40 -21.51
CA GLU A 223 -50.80 13.85 -21.62
C GLU A 223 -51.76 15.02 -21.38
N VAL A 224 -52.60 15.24 -22.38
CA VAL A 224 -53.66 16.26 -22.44
C VAL A 224 -54.70 16.04 -21.36
#